data_AF-A0A0L1LL15-F1
#
_entry.id   AF-A0A0L1LL15-F1
#
_cell.length_a   1.000
_cell.length_b   1.000
_cell.length_c   1.000
_cell.angle_alpha   90.00
_cell.angle_beta   90.00
_cell.angle_gamma   90.00
#
_symmetry.space_group_name_H-M   'P 1'
#
loop_
_entity.id
_entity.type
_entity.pdbx_description
1 polymer ?
#
loop_
_entity_poly.entity_id
_entity_poly.type
_entity_poly.pdbx_seq_one_letter_code
_entity_poly.pdbx_strand_id
1 'polypeptide(L)'
;MTEPEHNPFALIGLTYDDVLLLPGHTDVIPSEADTSSRISKRITVQTPLLSAAMDTVTESRMAIAMARQGGLGVVHRNLSIQDQADQVDRVKRSESGMITNPLTIGPEATLAELDEICSQYRVSGLPVVDEGMRLLGIVTNRDTRFVPEADFPLRLVSDVMTKMPLITGHVGISREEASHKLATNKIEKLPLVDEQGRLKGLITTKDFTKAEQYPLATKDDEGRLRVGAAIGFFGDGWERAMTLVDAGVDALFVDTANGHSQGVLDMIRRLKSDPVAAHVDIIGGQAATREGAQALIDAGADGIKVGVGPGSICTTRVVAGVGVPQITAIHESAKAAIPAGVPLIADGGLQYSGDIGKALVAGADTVMLGSLLAGCDESPGELIFVNGKQFKSYRGMGSLGAMQSRGKNTSYSKDRYFQADVSGDDKLIPEGIEGRVAYRGPLASVAYQLVGGLRQTMFYTGAPTIPELKIRGKFVRITAAGLKESHPHDIQMTVEAPNYGSR
;
A
#
# COMPACT_ATOMS: atom_id res chain seq x y z
N MET A 1 -4.78 -18.91 44.11
CA MET A 1 -5.42 -18.04 43.11
C MET A 1 -6.41 -18.90 42.37
N THR A 2 -7.71 -18.69 42.56
CA THR A 2 -8.75 -19.37 41.80
C THR A 2 -8.61 -18.99 40.33
N GLU A 3 -8.65 -19.97 39.42
CA GLU A 3 -8.77 -19.70 38.00
C GLU A 3 -9.95 -18.74 37.78
N PRO A 4 -9.80 -17.68 36.95
CA PRO A 4 -10.91 -16.81 36.64
C PRO A 4 -12.06 -17.64 36.08
N GLU A 5 -13.26 -17.48 36.67
CA GLU A 5 -14.46 -18.20 36.27
C GLU A 5 -14.73 -17.99 34.77
N HIS A 6 -14.87 -19.08 34.03
CA HIS A 6 -15.15 -19.02 32.59
C HIS A 6 -16.54 -18.39 32.36
N ASN A 7 -16.55 -17.11 32.00
CA ASN A 7 -17.76 -16.37 31.66
C ASN A 7 -17.75 -15.99 30.17
N PRO A 8 -18.47 -16.73 29.31
CA PRO A 8 -18.51 -16.48 27.87
C PRO A 8 -19.20 -15.16 27.48
N PHE A 9 -19.83 -14.46 28.44
CA PHE A 9 -20.53 -13.19 28.22
C PHE A 9 -19.86 -12.01 28.94
N ALA A 10 -18.64 -12.18 29.47
CA ALA A 10 -17.97 -11.14 30.25
C ALA A 10 -17.62 -9.87 29.45
N LEU A 11 -17.36 -10.01 28.15
CA LEU A 11 -16.88 -8.93 27.29
C LEU A 11 -18.04 -8.28 26.51
N ILE A 12 -18.23 -6.97 26.71
CA ILE A 12 -19.06 -6.14 25.84
C ILE A 12 -18.15 -5.48 24.80
N GLY A 13 -18.48 -5.64 23.52
CA GLY A 13 -17.75 -5.03 22.41
C GLY A 13 -18.38 -3.72 21.91
N LEU A 14 -17.54 -2.81 21.41
CA LEU A 14 -17.91 -1.54 20.78
C LEU A 14 -17.32 -1.45 19.37
N THR A 15 -18.08 -0.85 18.46
CA THR A 15 -17.65 -0.48 17.11
C THR A 15 -17.51 1.04 16.96
N TYR A 16 -17.14 1.52 15.78
CA TYR A 16 -16.97 2.95 15.50
C TYR A 16 -18.23 3.79 15.80
N ASP A 17 -19.41 3.23 15.51
CA ASP A 17 -20.72 3.87 15.71
C ASP A 17 -21.18 3.90 17.17
N ASP A 18 -20.58 3.09 18.06
CA ASP A 18 -20.97 3.05 19.47
C ASP A 18 -20.27 4.14 20.29
N VAL A 19 -19.35 4.89 19.67
CA VAL A 19 -18.50 5.85 20.37
C VAL A 19 -18.30 7.16 19.60
N LEU A 20 -18.16 8.25 20.36
CA LEU A 20 -17.66 9.55 19.89
C LEU A 20 -16.39 9.92 20.66
N LEU A 21 -15.56 10.77 20.05
CA LEU A 21 -14.42 11.38 20.75
C LEU A 21 -14.88 12.64 21.48
N LEU A 22 -14.48 12.77 22.74
CA LEU A 22 -14.73 13.96 23.54
C LEU A 22 -13.80 15.09 23.08
N PRO A 23 -14.33 16.29 22.79
CA PRO A 23 -13.51 17.46 22.56
C PRO A 23 -12.67 17.82 23.80
N GLY A 24 -11.49 18.37 23.56
CA GLY A 24 -10.56 18.85 24.58
C GLY A 24 -10.13 20.29 24.34
N HIS A 25 -9.32 20.83 25.25
CA HIS A 25 -8.63 22.10 25.01
C HIS A 25 -7.64 21.95 23.84
N THR A 26 -7.57 22.94 22.95
CA THR A 26 -6.73 22.89 21.76
C THR A 26 -6.18 24.25 21.35
N ASP A 27 -4.90 24.26 21.00
CA ASP A 27 -4.16 25.30 20.29
C ASP A 27 -3.57 24.76 18.96
N VAL A 28 -3.97 23.54 18.56
CA VAL A 28 -3.47 22.86 17.37
C VAL A 28 -4.02 23.54 16.11
N ILE A 29 -3.15 23.89 15.17
CA ILE A 29 -3.58 24.33 13.85
C ILE A 29 -3.70 23.09 12.95
N PRO A 30 -4.88 22.76 12.38
CA PRO A 30 -5.07 21.53 11.62
C PRO A 30 -4.05 21.30 10.50
N SER A 31 -3.60 22.37 9.81
CA SER A 31 -2.62 22.27 8.73
C SER A 31 -1.20 21.94 9.20
N GLU A 32 -0.89 22.17 10.47
CA GLU A 32 0.42 21.93 11.09
C GLU A 32 0.48 20.59 11.83
N ALA A 33 -0.67 19.94 12.04
CA ALA A 33 -0.75 18.64 12.70
C ALA A 33 0.00 17.57 11.90
N ASP A 34 0.92 16.88 12.60
CA ASP A 34 1.74 15.81 12.06
C ASP A 34 1.00 14.47 12.14
N THR A 35 0.65 13.95 10.97
CA THR A 35 -0.05 12.68 10.80
C THR A 35 0.90 11.51 10.56
N SER A 36 2.22 11.72 10.64
CA SER A 36 3.19 10.65 10.47
C SER A 36 2.99 9.54 11.50
N SER A 37 3.14 8.30 11.05
CA SER A 37 2.90 7.12 11.89
C SER A 37 3.63 5.89 11.36
N ARG A 38 3.59 4.79 12.11
CA ARG A 38 4.33 3.55 11.79
C ARG A 38 3.40 2.44 11.35
N ILE A 39 3.78 1.71 10.31
CA ILE A 39 3.11 0.46 9.92
C ILE A 39 3.79 -0.77 10.52
N SER A 40 5.07 -0.62 10.86
CA SER A 40 5.95 -1.66 11.39
C SER A 40 7.11 -1.01 12.15
N LYS A 41 7.97 -1.82 12.77
CA LYS A 41 9.12 -1.31 13.54
C LYS A 41 10.06 -0.40 12.73
N ARG A 42 10.24 -0.66 11.42
CA ARG A 42 11.18 0.10 10.57
C ARG A 42 10.50 1.04 9.59
N ILE A 43 9.23 0.84 9.26
CA ILE A 43 8.56 1.63 8.21
C ILE A 43 7.63 2.67 8.82
N THR A 44 7.95 3.94 8.55
CA THR A 44 7.12 5.11 8.85
C THR A 44 6.46 5.61 7.57
N VAL A 45 5.20 6.02 7.68
CA VAL A 45 4.38 6.63 6.63
C VAL A 45 4.04 8.06 7.05
N GLN A 46 3.91 8.98 6.09
CA GLN A 46 3.58 10.39 6.36
C GLN A 46 2.08 10.60 6.60
N THR A 47 1.26 9.69 6.08
CA THR A 47 -0.18 9.62 6.34
C THR A 47 -0.52 8.21 6.82
N PRO A 48 -1.41 8.04 7.83
CA PRO A 48 -1.63 6.75 8.47
C PRO A 48 -2.61 5.88 7.67
N LEU A 49 -2.48 5.89 6.34
CA LEU A 49 -3.41 5.25 5.40
C LEU A 49 -2.71 4.13 4.64
N LEU A 50 -3.31 2.94 4.65
CA LEU A 50 -2.94 1.82 3.80
C LEU A 50 -4.09 1.41 2.91
N SER A 51 -3.80 0.98 1.68
CA SER A 51 -4.81 0.36 0.81
C SER A 51 -4.81 -1.16 0.97
N ALA A 52 -6.01 -1.74 1.11
CA ALA A 52 -6.18 -3.16 1.41
C ALA A 52 -5.69 -4.09 0.29
N ALA A 53 -5.17 -5.25 0.67
CA ALA A 53 -4.66 -6.29 -0.22
C ALA A 53 -5.80 -7.07 -0.92
N MET A 54 -6.53 -6.38 -1.77
CA MET A 54 -7.70 -6.92 -2.47
C MET A 54 -7.63 -6.66 -3.98
N ASP A 55 -8.12 -7.60 -4.76
CA ASP A 55 -8.09 -7.56 -6.24
C ASP A 55 -8.99 -6.50 -6.88
N THR A 56 -9.81 -5.83 -6.07
CA THR A 56 -10.61 -4.67 -6.45
C THR A 56 -10.12 -3.36 -5.83
N VAL A 57 -9.00 -3.39 -5.10
CA VAL A 57 -8.45 -2.23 -4.38
C VAL A 57 -7.01 -1.92 -4.80
N THR A 58 -6.08 -2.86 -4.69
CA THR A 58 -4.64 -2.53 -4.76
C THR A 58 -3.84 -3.38 -5.75
N GLU A 59 -3.49 -2.76 -6.88
CA GLU A 59 -2.37 -3.15 -7.75
C GLU A 59 -1.34 -2.00 -7.83
N SER A 60 -0.34 -2.10 -8.71
CA SER A 60 0.74 -1.10 -8.85
C SER A 60 0.25 0.35 -8.98
N ARG A 61 -0.84 0.62 -9.72
CA ARG A 61 -1.40 1.98 -9.86
C ARG A 61 -1.82 2.56 -8.51
N MET A 62 -2.60 1.81 -7.74
CA MET A 62 -3.01 2.20 -6.39
C MET A 62 -1.81 2.30 -5.45
N ALA A 63 -0.90 1.32 -5.48
CA ALA A 63 0.26 1.32 -4.60
C ALA A 63 1.19 2.53 -4.83
N ILE A 64 1.45 2.88 -6.10
CA ILE A 64 2.21 4.09 -6.47
C ILE A 64 1.49 5.34 -5.95
N ALA A 65 0.17 5.44 -6.16
CA ALA A 65 -0.59 6.60 -5.76
C ALA A 65 -0.64 6.74 -4.22
N MET A 66 -0.84 5.64 -3.49
CA MET A 66 -0.80 5.61 -2.02
C MET A 66 0.56 6.06 -1.49
N ALA A 67 1.65 5.49 -2.01
CA ALA A 67 3.01 5.85 -1.60
C ALA A 67 3.30 7.34 -1.86
N ARG A 68 2.86 7.89 -3.01
CA ARG A 68 2.96 9.33 -3.32
C ARG A 68 2.19 10.24 -2.37
N GLN A 69 1.04 9.78 -1.88
CA GLN A 69 0.24 10.51 -0.88
C GLN A 69 0.72 10.25 0.56
N GLY A 70 1.86 9.59 0.72
CA GLY A 70 2.48 9.34 2.02
C GLY A 70 1.92 8.17 2.81
N GLY A 71 1.08 7.35 2.19
CA GLY A 71 0.62 6.07 2.74
C GLY A 71 1.44 4.91 2.21
N LEU A 72 0.85 3.71 2.21
CA LEU A 72 1.43 2.51 1.60
C LEU A 72 0.34 1.63 0.98
N GLY A 73 0.55 1.15 -0.24
CA GLY A 73 -0.32 0.15 -0.85
C GLY A 73 0.18 -1.27 -0.63
N VAL A 74 -0.75 -2.19 -0.34
CA VAL A 74 -0.45 -3.62 -0.23
C VAL A 74 -0.99 -4.39 -1.43
N VAL A 75 -0.11 -4.90 -2.29
CA VAL A 75 -0.49 -5.66 -3.48
C VAL A 75 -1.12 -6.99 -3.06
N HIS A 76 -2.31 -7.30 -3.60
CA HIS A 76 -3.02 -8.54 -3.31
C HIS A 76 -2.30 -9.77 -3.90
N ARG A 77 -2.63 -10.95 -3.38
CA ARG A 77 -2.05 -12.23 -3.82
C ARG A 77 -2.91 -13.04 -4.77
N ASN A 78 -4.10 -12.54 -5.15
CA ASN A 78 -4.96 -13.16 -6.16
C ASN A 78 -4.41 -12.98 -7.60
N LEU A 79 -3.13 -13.27 -7.76
CA LEU A 79 -2.28 -13.18 -8.95
C LEU A 79 -1.31 -14.37 -8.93
N SER A 80 -0.75 -14.73 -10.08
CA SER A 80 0.41 -15.64 -10.08
C SER A 80 1.56 -15.02 -9.26
N ILE A 81 2.52 -15.86 -8.82
CA ILE A 81 3.68 -15.38 -8.06
C ILE A 81 4.44 -14.32 -8.86
N GLN A 82 4.67 -14.58 -10.16
CA GLN A 82 5.39 -13.67 -11.03
C GLN A 82 4.62 -12.37 -11.28
N ASP A 83 3.31 -12.44 -11.57
CA ASP A 83 2.51 -11.22 -11.79
C ASP A 83 2.49 -10.33 -10.54
N GLN A 84 2.46 -10.92 -9.34
CA GLN A 84 2.52 -10.16 -8.09
C GLN A 84 3.90 -9.49 -7.92
N ALA A 85 4.98 -10.20 -8.23
CA ALA A 85 6.33 -9.65 -8.22
C ALA A 85 6.51 -8.52 -9.24
N ASP A 86 5.96 -8.66 -10.45
CA ASP A 86 5.98 -7.62 -11.48
C ASP A 86 5.21 -6.37 -11.04
N GLN A 87 4.11 -6.52 -10.30
CA GLN A 87 3.39 -5.39 -9.70
C GLN A 87 4.26 -4.66 -8.67
N VAL A 88 5.00 -5.40 -7.81
CA VAL A 88 5.97 -4.82 -6.85
C VAL A 88 7.08 -4.07 -7.57
N ASP A 89 7.74 -4.72 -8.54
CA ASP A 89 8.84 -4.14 -9.33
C ASP A 89 8.41 -2.84 -10.02
N ARG A 90 7.20 -2.80 -10.60
CA ARG A 90 6.62 -1.58 -11.18
C ARG A 90 6.46 -0.44 -10.17
N VAL A 91 6.16 -0.72 -8.90
CA VAL A 91 6.11 0.32 -7.86
C VAL A 91 7.52 0.80 -7.53
N LYS A 92 8.46 -0.13 -7.30
CA LYS A 92 9.86 0.19 -6.95
C LYS A 92 10.57 0.98 -8.05
N ARG A 93 10.21 0.78 -9.32
CA ARG A 93 10.73 1.53 -10.48
C ARG A 93 9.98 2.82 -10.79
N SER A 94 8.86 3.10 -10.13
CA SER A 94 8.02 4.27 -10.45
C SER A 94 8.72 5.59 -10.13
N GLU A 95 9.51 5.60 -9.06
CA GLU A 95 10.39 6.69 -8.68
C GLU A 95 11.68 6.07 -8.16
N SER A 96 12.82 6.61 -8.60
CA SER A 96 14.14 6.21 -8.12
C SER A 96 14.93 7.49 -7.96
N GLY A 97 15.54 7.72 -6.79
CA GLY A 97 16.45 8.86 -6.62
C GLY A 97 17.64 8.76 -7.58
N MET A 98 18.19 7.55 -7.70
CA MET A 98 19.25 7.16 -8.63
C MET A 98 18.93 5.76 -9.17
N ILE A 99 18.96 5.58 -10.49
CA ILE A 99 18.86 4.25 -11.12
C ILE A 99 20.25 3.63 -11.06
N THR A 100 20.47 2.58 -10.25
CA THR A 100 21.78 1.93 -10.05
C THR A 100 22.16 0.94 -11.14
N ASN A 101 21.18 0.38 -11.86
CA ASN A 101 21.41 -0.49 -13.02
C ASN A 101 20.52 -0.05 -14.19
N PRO A 102 20.86 1.07 -14.86
CA PRO A 102 20.05 1.57 -15.95
C PRO A 102 20.07 0.60 -17.12
N LEU A 103 18.94 0.49 -17.83
CA LEU A 103 18.90 -0.18 -19.12
C LEU A 103 19.88 0.52 -20.07
N THR A 104 20.70 -0.25 -20.76
CA THR A 104 21.71 0.24 -21.70
C THR A 104 21.54 -0.37 -23.08
N ILE A 105 22.19 0.21 -24.09
CA ILE A 105 22.23 -0.33 -25.44
C ILE A 105 23.64 -0.24 -26.03
N GLY A 106 23.97 -1.16 -26.93
CA GLY A 106 25.25 -1.14 -27.65
C GLY A 106 25.26 -0.15 -28.81
N PRO A 107 26.44 0.32 -29.26
CA PRO A 107 26.56 1.25 -30.39
C PRO A 107 26.13 0.62 -31.73
N GLU A 108 26.29 -0.70 -31.88
CA GLU A 108 25.96 -1.46 -33.09
C GLU A 108 24.52 -1.96 -33.13
N ALA A 109 23.71 -1.64 -32.11
CA ALA A 109 22.29 -1.94 -32.12
C ALA A 109 21.56 -1.03 -33.11
N THR A 110 20.45 -1.51 -33.66
CA THR A 110 19.58 -0.76 -34.55
C THR A 110 18.61 0.14 -33.78
N LEU A 111 18.04 1.16 -34.44
CA LEU A 111 16.98 1.96 -33.82
C LEU A 111 15.69 1.16 -33.58
N ALA A 112 15.46 0.08 -34.33
CA ALA A 112 14.34 -0.83 -34.08
C ALA A 112 14.48 -1.55 -32.72
N GLU A 113 15.68 -2.07 -32.41
CA GLU A 113 15.96 -2.68 -31.10
C GLU A 113 15.85 -1.65 -29.96
N LEU A 114 16.32 -0.42 -30.19
CA LEU A 114 16.14 0.68 -29.23
C LEU A 114 14.66 0.95 -28.95
N ASP A 115 13.82 1.01 -29.99
CA ASP A 115 12.40 1.29 -29.86
C ASP A 115 11.66 0.16 -29.13
N GLU A 116 12.00 -1.09 -29.41
CA GLU A 116 11.46 -2.26 -28.72
C GLU A 116 11.76 -2.21 -27.22
N ILE A 117 13.02 -1.96 -26.84
CA ILE A 117 13.43 -1.82 -25.44
C ILE A 117 12.71 -0.62 -24.80
N CYS A 118 12.68 0.54 -25.46
CA CYS A 118 12.05 1.73 -24.91
C CYS A 118 10.54 1.55 -24.70
N SER A 119 9.86 0.88 -25.64
CA SER A 119 8.43 0.57 -25.57
C SER A 119 8.13 -0.42 -24.44
N GLN A 120 8.89 -1.52 -24.37
CA GLN A 120 8.74 -2.55 -23.35
C GLN A 120 8.90 -1.98 -21.93
N TYR A 121 9.95 -1.19 -21.71
CA TYR A 121 10.28 -0.67 -20.38
C TYR A 121 9.76 0.75 -20.11
N ARG A 122 9.03 1.35 -21.07
CA ARG A 122 8.46 2.71 -21.02
C ARG A 122 9.49 3.79 -20.64
N VAL A 123 10.69 3.67 -21.18
CA VAL A 123 11.77 4.65 -21.02
C VAL A 123 11.93 5.50 -22.29
N SER A 124 12.54 6.67 -22.16
CA SER A 124 12.61 7.69 -23.24
C SER A 124 14.02 7.85 -23.83
N GLY A 125 14.85 6.82 -23.64
CA GLY A 125 16.25 6.85 -24.01
C GLY A 125 17.13 6.01 -23.08
N LEU A 126 18.26 5.57 -23.63
CA LEU A 126 19.19 4.64 -23.03
C LEU A 126 20.62 5.19 -23.12
N PRO A 127 21.44 5.07 -22.06
CA PRO A 127 22.88 5.20 -22.15
C PRO A 127 23.44 4.16 -23.14
N VAL A 128 24.39 4.59 -23.97
CA VAL A 128 25.09 3.73 -24.93
C VAL A 128 26.43 3.33 -24.35
N VAL A 129 26.70 2.03 -24.26
CA VAL A 129 27.90 1.47 -23.60
C VAL A 129 28.61 0.44 -24.47
N ASP A 130 29.92 0.26 -24.24
CA ASP A 130 30.68 -0.86 -24.79
C ASP A 130 30.52 -2.16 -23.96
N GLU A 131 31.17 -3.24 -24.39
CA GLU A 131 31.18 -4.53 -23.66
C GLU A 131 31.74 -4.41 -22.22
N GLY A 132 32.57 -3.41 -21.96
CA GLY A 132 33.15 -3.11 -20.65
C GLY A 132 32.33 -2.14 -19.79
N MET A 133 31.09 -1.83 -20.18
CA MET A 133 30.20 -0.84 -19.57
C MET A 133 30.74 0.60 -19.60
N ARG A 134 31.72 0.92 -20.44
CA ARG A 134 32.18 2.31 -20.62
C ARG A 134 31.12 3.11 -21.35
N LEU A 135 30.82 4.30 -20.83
CA LEU A 135 29.81 5.18 -21.41
C LEU A 135 30.35 5.82 -22.70
N LEU A 136 29.72 5.50 -23.84
CA LEU A 136 30.07 6.02 -25.16
C LEU A 136 29.19 7.22 -25.58
N GLY A 137 27.97 7.28 -25.04
CA GLY A 137 26.98 8.29 -25.39
C GLY A 137 25.63 8.04 -24.76
N ILE A 138 24.61 8.76 -25.23
CA ILE A 138 23.21 8.55 -24.85
C ILE A 138 22.33 8.75 -26.08
N VAL A 139 21.30 7.92 -26.22
CA VAL A 139 20.29 8.06 -27.27
C VAL A 139 18.92 8.24 -26.62
N THR A 140 18.14 9.19 -27.11
CA THR A 140 16.85 9.59 -26.55
C THR A 140 15.80 9.76 -27.63
N ASN A 141 14.53 9.84 -27.23
CA ASN A 141 13.43 10.12 -28.16
C ASN A 141 13.59 11.43 -28.94
N ARG A 142 14.43 12.37 -28.47
CA ARG A 142 14.72 13.60 -29.22
C ARG A 142 15.64 13.33 -30.41
N ASP A 143 16.56 12.38 -30.27
CA ASP A 143 17.56 12.05 -31.28
C ASP A 143 16.93 11.25 -32.42
N THR A 144 15.97 10.37 -32.11
CA THR A 144 15.26 9.56 -33.11
C THR A 144 14.07 10.27 -33.76
N ARG A 145 13.62 11.42 -33.22
CA ARG A 145 12.37 12.09 -33.61
C ARG A 145 12.25 12.44 -35.10
N PHE A 146 13.39 12.69 -35.74
CA PHE A 146 13.46 13.11 -37.15
C PHE A 146 13.98 12.01 -38.07
N VAL A 147 14.17 10.80 -37.55
CA VAL A 147 14.54 9.63 -38.35
C VAL A 147 13.24 8.97 -38.84
N PRO A 148 13.06 8.72 -40.14
CA PRO A 148 11.91 7.97 -40.65
C PRO A 148 11.88 6.55 -40.08
N GLU A 149 10.71 6.07 -39.65
CA GLU A 149 10.55 4.71 -39.10
C GLU A 149 11.02 3.61 -40.08
N ALA A 150 10.91 3.84 -41.38
CA ALA A 150 11.41 2.92 -42.41
C ALA A 150 12.93 2.67 -42.34
N ASP A 151 13.69 3.61 -41.76
CA ASP A 151 15.14 3.51 -41.64
C ASP A 151 15.57 2.81 -40.34
N PHE A 152 14.65 2.59 -39.39
CA PHE A 152 14.98 2.06 -38.07
C PHE A 152 15.64 0.68 -38.08
N PRO A 153 15.27 -0.26 -38.97
CA PRO A 153 15.92 -1.59 -39.02
C PRO A 153 17.37 -1.56 -39.52
N LEU A 154 17.79 -0.49 -40.20
CA LEU A 154 19.11 -0.37 -40.83
C LEU A 154 19.99 0.68 -40.16
N ARG A 155 19.39 1.64 -39.45
CA ARG A 155 20.11 2.74 -38.81
C ARG A 155 20.65 2.31 -37.45
N LEU A 156 21.94 2.51 -37.22
CA LEU A 156 22.59 2.17 -35.96
C LEU A 156 22.40 3.26 -34.91
N VAL A 157 22.41 2.86 -33.64
CA VAL A 157 22.38 3.78 -32.50
C VAL A 157 23.58 4.72 -32.52
N SER A 158 24.77 4.22 -32.87
CA SER A 158 26.01 5.00 -32.95
C SER A 158 25.97 6.16 -33.96
N ASP A 159 25.09 6.09 -34.96
CA ASP A 159 24.89 7.12 -35.98
C ASP A 159 24.05 8.30 -35.49
N VAL A 160 23.23 8.08 -34.46
CA VAL A 160 22.18 9.03 -34.03
C VAL A 160 22.38 9.52 -32.59
N MET A 161 23.06 8.73 -31.75
CA MET A 161 23.29 9.06 -30.34
C MET A 161 24.06 10.39 -30.16
N THR A 162 23.85 11.04 -29.02
CA THR A 162 24.75 12.08 -28.54
C THR A 162 26.03 11.43 -28.02
N LYS A 163 27.16 11.68 -28.69
CA LYS A 163 28.47 11.10 -28.36
C LYS A 163 29.14 11.86 -27.21
N MET A 164 30.11 11.23 -26.56
CA MET A 164 30.98 11.90 -25.58
C MET A 164 31.70 13.13 -26.18
N PRO A 165 31.96 14.19 -25.37
CA PRO A 165 31.75 14.27 -23.93
C PRO A 165 30.32 14.67 -23.54
N LEU A 166 29.71 13.86 -22.67
CA LEU A 166 28.44 14.17 -22.00
C LEU A 166 28.70 14.83 -20.64
N ILE A 167 27.72 15.57 -20.14
CA ILE A 167 27.68 15.96 -18.74
C ILE A 167 27.34 14.73 -17.91
N THR A 168 28.21 14.38 -16.96
CA THR A 168 28.05 13.22 -16.08
C THR A 168 28.14 13.62 -14.60
N GLY A 169 27.66 12.73 -13.74
CA GLY A 169 27.88 12.77 -12.28
C GLY A 169 28.79 11.62 -11.83
N HIS A 170 29.34 11.75 -10.63
CA HIS A 170 30.06 10.66 -9.97
C HIS A 170 29.09 9.79 -9.18
N VAL A 171 29.48 8.55 -8.88
CA VAL A 171 28.72 7.70 -7.97
C VAL A 171 28.70 8.33 -6.58
N GLY A 172 27.51 8.46 -5.98
CA GLY A 172 27.34 9.13 -4.68
C GLY A 172 27.13 10.64 -4.76
N ILE A 173 26.95 11.20 -5.97
CA ILE A 173 26.60 12.62 -6.15
C ILE A 173 25.37 13.00 -5.32
N SER A 174 25.45 14.14 -4.62
CA SER A 174 24.31 14.64 -3.84
C SER A 174 23.14 15.01 -4.75
N ARG A 175 21.93 14.95 -4.19
CA ARG A 175 20.71 15.29 -4.91
C ARG A 175 20.72 16.77 -5.34
N GLU A 176 21.22 17.65 -4.49
CA GLU A 176 21.37 19.08 -4.76
C GLU A 176 22.36 19.31 -5.92
N GLU A 177 23.51 18.65 -5.91
CA GLU A 177 24.51 18.78 -6.98
C GLU A 177 23.99 18.21 -8.31
N ALA A 178 23.32 17.05 -8.28
CA ALA A 178 22.71 16.46 -9.46
C ALA A 178 21.62 17.37 -10.04
N SER A 179 20.75 17.95 -9.20
CA SER A 179 19.75 18.93 -9.61
C SER A 179 20.40 20.15 -10.28
N HIS A 180 21.44 20.69 -9.65
CA HIS A 180 22.17 21.84 -10.17
C HIS A 180 22.82 21.55 -11.53
N LYS A 181 23.42 20.36 -11.71
CA LYS A 181 23.98 19.93 -13.00
C LYS A 181 22.91 19.80 -14.07
N LEU A 182 21.77 19.16 -13.78
CA LEU A 182 20.66 19.02 -14.72
C LEU A 182 20.10 20.40 -15.14
N ALA A 183 19.85 21.28 -14.17
CA ALA A 183 19.29 22.62 -14.39
C ALA A 183 20.25 23.53 -15.17
N THR A 184 21.53 23.60 -14.76
CA THR A 184 22.53 24.46 -15.39
C THR A 184 22.80 24.06 -16.84
N ASN A 185 22.88 22.75 -17.10
CA ASN A 185 23.17 22.23 -18.44
C ASN A 185 21.91 22.00 -19.29
N LYS A 186 20.71 22.22 -18.73
CA LYS A 186 19.41 22.03 -19.39
C LYS A 186 19.23 20.64 -20.02
N ILE A 187 19.70 19.62 -19.29
CA ILE A 187 19.64 18.21 -19.70
C ILE A 187 18.62 17.44 -18.83
N GLU A 188 18.02 16.40 -19.40
CA GLU A 188 16.98 15.60 -18.73
C GLU A 188 17.52 14.33 -18.03
N LYS A 189 18.72 13.90 -18.40
CA LYS A 189 19.34 12.65 -17.97
C LYS A 189 20.80 12.92 -17.61
N LEU A 190 21.22 12.47 -16.44
CA LEU A 190 22.59 12.60 -15.93
C LEU A 190 23.16 11.20 -15.69
N PRO A 191 23.95 10.65 -16.63
CA PRO A 191 24.66 9.39 -16.42
C PRO A 191 25.67 9.53 -15.28
N LEU A 192 25.74 8.51 -14.43
CA LEU A 192 26.69 8.41 -13.32
C LEU A 192 27.78 7.42 -13.68
N VAL A 193 29.03 7.86 -13.60
CA VAL A 193 30.20 7.06 -13.99
C VAL A 193 31.18 6.88 -12.84
N ASP A 194 31.92 5.78 -12.84
CA ASP A 194 33.07 5.58 -11.96
C ASP A 194 34.33 6.29 -12.49
N GLU A 195 35.43 6.22 -11.73
CA GLU A 195 36.72 6.82 -12.10
C GLU A 195 37.29 6.28 -13.42
N GLN A 196 36.86 5.09 -13.87
CA GLN A 196 37.27 4.49 -15.14
C GLN A 196 36.30 4.80 -16.29
N GLY A 197 35.30 5.66 -16.06
CA GLY A 197 34.30 6.06 -17.06
C GLY A 197 33.23 5.00 -17.32
N ARG A 198 33.08 3.99 -16.46
CA ARG A 198 32.05 2.97 -16.59
C ARG A 198 30.74 3.47 -16.01
N LEU A 199 29.63 3.21 -16.70
CA LEU A 199 28.30 3.57 -16.25
C LEU A 199 27.92 2.76 -15.00
N LYS A 200 27.54 3.48 -13.95
CA LYS A 200 27.10 2.94 -12.66
C LYS A 200 25.72 3.42 -12.24
N GLY A 201 25.14 4.37 -12.98
CA GLY A 201 23.77 4.78 -12.72
C GLY A 201 23.25 5.87 -13.65
N LEU A 202 22.01 6.28 -13.43
CA LEU A 202 21.33 7.33 -14.18
C LEU A 202 20.39 8.11 -13.25
N ILE A 203 20.45 9.44 -13.30
CA ILE A 203 19.48 10.33 -12.65
C ILE A 203 18.67 11.05 -13.73
N THR A 204 17.36 11.21 -13.55
CA THR A 204 16.50 11.92 -14.51
C THR A 204 15.82 13.15 -13.90
N THR A 205 15.50 14.16 -14.70
CA THR A 205 14.74 15.35 -14.24
C THR A 205 13.36 14.98 -13.72
N LYS A 206 12.75 13.91 -14.24
CA LYS A 206 11.46 13.41 -13.76
C LYS A 206 11.49 13.06 -12.28
N ASP A 207 12.64 12.62 -11.75
CA ASP A 207 12.78 12.24 -10.34
C ASP A 207 12.74 13.47 -9.41
N PHE A 208 13.22 14.62 -9.89
CA PHE A 208 13.15 15.89 -9.15
C PHE A 208 11.73 16.49 -9.16
N THR A 209 11.08 16.56 -10.33
CA THR A 209 9.72 17.11 -10.44
C THR A 209 8.73 16.32 -9.59
N LYS A 210 8.85 14.99 -9.55
CA LYS A 210 7.96 14.15 -8.72
C LYS A 210 8.13 14.40 -7.24
N ALA A 211 9.35 14.64 -6.76
CA ALA A 211 9.57 14.90 -5.35
C ALA A 211 9.03 16.27 -4.90
N GLU A 212 9.03 17.28 -5.77
CA GLU A 212 8.32 18.54 -5.51
C GLU A 212 6.80 18.35 -5.55
N GLN A 213 6.31 17.51 -6.48
CA GLN A 213 4.88 17.20 -6.61
C GLN A 213 4.33 16.37 -5.44
N TYR A 214 5.16 15.47 -4.89
CA TYR A 214 4.79 14.51 -3.84
C TYR A 214 5.76 14.63 -2.64
N PRO A 215 5.71 15.75 -1.90
CA PRO A 215 6.65 15.99 -0.80
C PRO A 215 6.46 15.04 0.38
N LEU A 216 5.27 14.44 0.51
CA LEU A 216 4.94 13.47 1.55
C LEU A 216 5.17 12.03 1.11
N ALA A 217 5.80 11.77 -0.05
CA ALA A 217 5.93 10.42 -0.57
C ALA A 217 6.67 9.47 0.38
N THR A 218 6.08 8.30 0.65
CA THR A 218 6.70 7.23 1.43
C THR A 218 7.76 6.53 0.58
N LYS A 219 9.03 6.75 0.94
CA LYS A 219 10.19 6.24 0.20
C LYS A 219 11.08 5.36 1.07
N ASP A 220 11.80 4.45 0.44
CA ASP A 220 12.90 3.72 1.05
C ASP A 220 14.19 4.55 1.06
N ASP A 221 15.25 3.98 1.63
CA ASP A 221 16.53 4.66 1.81
C ASP A 221 17.23 4.95 0.46
N GLU A 222 16.80 4.29 -0.62
CA GLU A 222 17.26 4.54 -2.00
C GLU A 222 16.38 5.57 -2.74
N GLY A 223 15.37 6.12 -2.06
CA GLY A 223 14.44 7.09 -2.64
C GLY A 223 13.36 6.47 -3.54
N ARG A 224 13.19 5.15 -3.52
CA ARG A 224 12.13 4.45 -4.25
C ARG A 224 10.85 4.41 -3.45
N LEU A 225 9.70 4.41 -4.11
CA LEU A 225 8.41 4.29 -3.41
C LEU A 225 8.36 2.97 -2.63
N ARG A 226 7.81 3.03 -1.41
CA ARG A 226 7.59 1.81 -0.60
C ARG A 226 6.34 1.07 -1.03
N VAL A 227 6.37 -0.26 -0.95
CA VAL A 227 5.25 -1.14 -1.30
C VAL A 227 5.20 -2.36 -0.38
N GLY A 228 3.99 -2.76 0.01
CA GLY A 228 3.74 -4.03 0.68
C GLY A 228 3.14 -5.06 -0.27
N ALA A 229 3.22 -6.34 0.09
CA ALA A 229 2.54 -7.41 -0.64
C ALA A 229 1.97 -8.46 0.32
N ALA A 230 0.78 -8.96 0.02
CA ALA A 230 0.17 -10.03 0.79
C ALA A 230 0.71 -11.41 0.38
N ILE A 231 0.83 -12.31 1.35
CA ILE A 231 1.19 -13.71 1.15
C ILE A 231 0.28 -14.61 1.98
N GLY A 232 0.09 -15.86 1.53
CA GLY A 232 -0.49 -16.92 2.34
C GLY A 232 0.58 -17.61 3.18
N PHE A 233 0.16 -18.58 4.00
CA PHE A 233 1.07 -19.42 4.80
C PHE A 233 1.17 -20.86 4.27
N PHE A 234 0.22 -21.27 3.42
CA PHE A 234 0.08 -22.62 2.91
C PHE A 234 0.67 -22.75 1.50
N GLY A 235 1.05 -23.96 1.10
CA GLY A 235 1.46 -24.27 -0.27
C GLY A 235 2.64 -23.44 -0.79
N ASP A 236 2.38 -22.65 -1.84
CA ASP A 236 3.34 -21.79 -2.54
C ASP A 236 3.70 -20.50 -1.75
N GLY A 237 3.17 -20.32 -0.53
CA GLY A 237 3.37 -19.10 0.27
C GLY A 237 4.84 -18.75 0.51
N TRP A 238 5.71 -19.76 0.69
CA TRP A 238 7.16 -19.52 0.88
C TRP A 238 7.84 -19.07 -0.41
N GLU A 239 7.59 -19.77 -1.52
CA GLU A 239 8.13 -19.42 -2.84
C GLU A 239 7.71 -18.00 -3.21
N ARG A 240 6.42 -17.69 -3.07
CA ARG A 240 5.86 -16.35 -3.28
C ARG A 240 6.57 -15.29 -2.44
N ALA A 241 6.76 -15.56 -1.15
CA ALA A 241 7.45 -14.61 -0.27
C ALA A 241 8.87 -14.31 -0.76
N MET A 242 9.64 -15.34 -1.12
CA MET A 242 11.02 -15.16 -1.59
C MET A 242 11.08 -14.43 -2.94
N THR A 243 10.19 -14.74 -3.88
CA THR A 243 10.13 -13.99 -5.16
C THR A 243 9.79 -12.51 -4.94
N LEU A 244 8.94 -12.19 -3.96
CA LEU A 244 8.62 -10.80 -3.62
C LEU A 244 9.78 -10.09 -2.93
N VAL A 245 10.55 -10.79 -2.09
CA VAL A 245 11.80 -10.28 -1.51
C VAL A 245 12.79 -9.94 -2.62
N ASP A 246 12.99 -10.82 -3.59
CA ASP A 246 13.85 -10.58 -4.75
C ASP A 246 13.38 -9.39 -5.60
N ALA A 247 12.06 -9.18 -5.71
CA ALA A 247 11.47 -8.02 -6.38
C ALA A 247 11.60 -6.70 -5.60
N GLY A 248 12.12 -6.74 -4.37
CA GLY A 248 12.37 -5.56 -3.53
C GLY A 248 11.16 -5.06 -2.76
N VAL A 249 10.24 -5.94 -2.34
CA VAL A 249 9.12 -5.59 -1.45
C VAL A 249 9.63 -5.06 -0.11
N ASP A 250 9.00 -4.01 0.43
CA ASP A 250 9.39 -3.43 1.72
C ASP A 250 8.76 -4.16 2.91
N ALA A 251 7.56 -4.71 2.71
CA ALA A 251 6.75 -5.32 3.75
C ALA A 251 5.94 -6.52 3.23
N LEU A 252 6.05 -7.67 3.90
CA LEU A 252 5.24 -8.85 3.64
C LEU A 252 4.09 -8.95 4.65
N PHE A 253 2.87 -9.04 4.15
CA PHE A 253 1.66 -9.21 4.95
C PHE A 253 1.25 -10.67 4.92
N VAL A 254 1.51 -11.42 6.01
CA VAL A 254 0.99 -12.79 6.17
C VAL A 254 -0.50 -12.67 6.46
N ASP A 255 -1.32 -12.81 5.41
CA ASP A 255 -2.71 -12.33 5.38
C ASP A 255 -3.71 -13.50 5.36
N THR A 256 -4.27 -13.81 6.54
CA THR A 256 -5.26 -14.88 6.73
C THR A 256 -6.44 -14.43 7.59
N ALA A 257 -7.58 -15.09 7.45
CA ALA A 257 -8.77 -14.78 8.25
C ALA A 257 -8.55 -14.99 9.76
N ASN A 258 -7.64 -15.91 10.15
CA ASN A 258 -7.24 -16.14 11.54
C ASN A 258 -5.70 -16.19 11.67
N GLY A 259 -5.12 -15.06 12.07
CA GLY A 259 -3.67 -14.91 12.25
C GLY A 259 -3.11 -15.70 13.45
N HIS A 260 -3.97 -16.13 14.38
CA HIS A 260 -3.56 -16.93 15.55
C HIS A 260 -3.47 -18.44 15.24
N SER A 261 -3.47 -18.83 13.96
CA SER A 261 -3.27 -20.22 13.56
C SER A 261 -1.77 -20.58 13.56
N GLN A 262 -1.44 -21.81 13.96
CA GLN A 262 -0.05 -22.25 14.09
C GLN A 262 0.76 -22.08 12.79
N GLY A 263 0.16 -22.39 11.63
CA GLY A 263 0.82 -22.23 10.33
C GLY A 263 1.21 -20.79 10.00
N VAL A 264 0.40 -19.81 10.43
CA VAL A 264 0.75 -18.38 10.29
C VAL A 264 1.92 -18.02 11.20
N LEU A 265 1.88 -18.45 12.47
CA LEU A 265 2.97 -18.19 13.42
C LEU A 265 4.29 -18.80 12.93
N ASP A 266 4.25 -20.02 12.39
CA ASP A 266 5.43 -20.71 11.85
C ASP A 266 5.95 -20.02 10.60
N MET A 267 5.09 -19.56 9.70
CA MET A 267 5.50 -18.77 8.53
C MET A 267 6.19 -17.47 8.95
N ILE A 268 5.65 -16.74 9.94
CA ILE A 268 6.27 -15.51 10.46
C ILE A 268 7.65 -15.82 11.05
N ARG A 269 7.75 -16.84 11.93
CA ARG A 269 9.06 -17.24 12.51
C ARG A 269 10.07 -17.59 11.43
N ARG A 270 9.65 -18.35 10.42
CA ARG A 270 10.51 -18.76 9.31
C ARG A 270 11.02 -17.56 8.52
N LEU A 271 10.13 -16.64 8.11
CA LEU A 271 10.50 -15.40 7.41
C LEU A 271 11.45 -14.53 8.25
N LYS A 272 11.19 -14.39 9.55
CA LYS A 272 12.04 -13.61 10.46
C LYS A 272 13.42 -14.24 10.70
N SER A 273 13.53 -15.56 10.59
CA SER A 273 14.79 -16.30 10.76
C SER A 273 15.65 -16.34 9.49
N ASP A 274 15.07 -16.05 8.33
CA ASP A 274 15.77 -16.15 7.06
C ASP A 274 16.61 -14.89 6.77
N PRO A 275 17.94 -15.02 6.60
CA PRO A 275 18.81 -13.87 6.32
C PRO A 275 18.44 -13.09 5.06
N VAL A 276 17.87 -13.76 4.04
CA VAL A 276 17.49 -13.11 2.78
C VAL A 276 16.34 -12.15 3.01
N ALA A 277 15.40 -12.48 3.89
CA ALA A 277 14.25 -11.64 4.23
C ALA A 277 14.53 -10.64 5.37
N ALA A 278 15.75 -10.57 5.92
CA ALA A 278 16.05 -9.77 7.11
C ALA A 278 15.77 -8.26 6.94
N HIS A 279 15.88 -7.77 5.70
CA HIS A 279 15.64 -6.37 5.33
C HIS A 279 14.15 -6.03 5.08
N VAL A 280 13.28 -7.04 5.06
CA VAL A 280 11.83 -6.89 4.81
C VAL A 280 11.08 -6.96 6.14
N ASP A 281 10.10 -6.08 6.34
CA ASP A 281 9.25 -6.08 7.54
C ASP A 281 8.12 -7.12 7.39
N ILE A 282 7.87 -7.90 8.44
CA ILE A 282 6.82 -8.92 8.43
C ILE A 282 5.61 -8.46 9.24
N ILE A 283 4.46 -8.33 8.59
CA ILE A 283 3.21 -7.91 9.21
C ILE A 283 2.30 -9.14 9.34
N GLY A 284 1.95 -9.48 10.58
CA GLY A 284 1.09 -10.63 10.87
C GLY A 284 -0.37 -10.24 11.06
N GLY A 285 -1.31 -11.02 10.52
CA GLY A 285 -2.72 -10.85 10.83
C GLY A 285 -3.61 -11.94 10.22
N GLN A 286 -4.91 -11.96 10.51
CA GLN A 286 -5.64 -10.98 11.32
C GLN A 286 -5.70 -11.38 12.80
N ALA A 287 -5.41 -10.44 13.70
CA ALA A 287 -5.74 -10.55 15.12
C ALA A 287 -7.08 -9.86 15.43
N ALA A 288 -7.74 -10.28 16.52
CA ALA A 288 -8.91 -9.58 17.07
C ALA A 288 -8.96 -9.63 18.61
N THR A 289 -8.00 -10.31 19.24
CA THR A 289 -7.90 -10.49 20.70
C THR A 289 -6.49 -10.18 21.16
N ARG A 290 -6.34 -9.88 22.46
CA ARG A 290 -5.03 -9.68 23.09
C ARG A 290 -4.10 -10.87 22.89
N GLU A 291 -4.61 -12.10 23.06
CA GLU A 291 -3.83 -13.33 22.92
C GLU A 291 -3.37 -13.54 21.48
N GLY A 292 -4.26 -13.34 20.49
CA GLY A 292 -3.89 -13.45 19.09
C GLY A 292 -2.86 -12.41 18.66
N ALA A 293 -2.98 -11.17 19.18
CA ALA A 293 -1.98 -10.14 18.97
C ALA A 293 -0.63 -10.52 19.60
N GLN A 294 -0.63 -11.00 20.85
CA GLN A 294 0.58 -11.44 21.55
C GLN A 294 1.27 -12.59 20.81
N ALA A 295 0.52 -13.58 20.31
CA ALA A 295 1.08 -14.71 19.58
C ALA A 295 1.80 -14.28 18.29
N LEU A 296 1.25 -13.33 17.54
CA LEU A 296 1.89 -12.76 16.35
C LEU A 296 3.18 -12.01 16.71
N ILE A 297 3.16 -11.24 17.80
CA ILE A 297 4.31 -10.52 18.33
C ILE A 297 5.42 -11.50 18.76
N ASP A 298 5.07 -12.54 19.49
CA ASP A 298 5.98 -13.58 19.97
C ASP A 298 6.57 -14.40 18.80
N ALA A 299 5.83 -14.56 17.71
CA ALA A 299 6.35 -15.14 16.46
C ALA A 299 7.38 -14.24 15.75
N GLY A 300 7.48 -12.97 16.13
CA GLY A 300 8.47 -12.03 15.62
C GLY A 300 7.94 -10.97 14.66
N ALA A 301 6.62 -10.79 14.56
CA ALA A 301 6.03 -9.78 13.67
C ALA A 301 6.57 -8.36 13.97
N ASP A 302 6.88 -7.61 12.92
CA ASP A 302 7.31 -6.21 12.99
C ASP A 302 6.13 -5.24 13.07
N GLY A 303 4.94 -5.68 12.67
CA GLY A 303 3.66 -5.00 12.81
C GLY A 303 2.53 -6.03 12.85
N ILE A 304 1.36 -5.64 13.37
CA ILE A 304 0.19 -6.52 13.38
C ILE A 304 -1.02 -5.88 12.71
N LYS A 305 -1.82 -6.70 12.03
CA LYS A 305 -3.07 -6.30 11.38
C LYS A 305 -4.27 -6.83 12.16
N VAL A 306 -5.19 -5.93 12.53
CA VAL A 306 -6.28 -6.20 13.47
C VAL A 306 -7.65 -5.98 12.81
N GLY A 307 -8.48 -7.01 12.84
CA GLY A 307 -9.86 -6.97 12.37
C GLY A 307 -10.34 -8.32 11.86
N VAL A 308 -11.35 -8.90 12.52
CA VAL A 308 -12.01 -10.13 12.05
C VAL A 308 -13.50 -9.84 11.83
N GLY A 309 -13.92 -9.88 10.57
CA GLY A 309 -15.28 -9.59 10.13
C GLY A 309 -15.79 -8.15 10.10
N PRO A 310 -15.02 -7.06 10.34
CA PRO A 310 -15.59 -5.70 10.33
C PRO A 310 -15.77 -5.14 8.90
N GLY A 311 -15.15 -5.76 7.89
CA GLY A 311 -15.16 -5.25 6.51
C GLY A 311 -16.58 -5.18 5.92
N SER A 312 -16.87 -4.15 5.14
CA SER A 312 -18.21 -3.87 4.60
C SER A 312 -18.79 -4.94 3.66
N ILE A 313 -17.97 -5.91 3.25
CA ILE A 313 -18.31 -7.02 2.35
C ILE A 313 -17.95 -8.38 2.95
N CYS A 314 -17.55 -8.40 4.21
CA CYS A 314 -17.19 -9.61 4.94
C CYS A 314 -18.43 -10.17 5.62
N THR A 315 -18.67 -11.47 5.48
CA THR A 315 -19.79 -12.17 6.12
C THR A 315 -19.32 -13.18 7.17
N THR A 316 -18.02 -13.25 7.50
CA THR A 316 -17.46 -14.13 8.54
C THR A 316 -18.27 -14.12 9.84
N ARG A 317 -18.66 -12.95 10.35
CA ARG A 317 -19.46 -12.83 11.58
C ARG A 317 -20.85 -13.45 11.47
N VAL A 318 -21.42 -13.45 10.28
CA VAL A 318 -22.75 -14.00 10.01
C VAL A 318 -22.68 -15.50 9.74
N VAL A 319 -21.71 -15.92 8.92
CA VAL A 319 -21.59 -17.30 8.44
C VAL A 319 -20.90 -18.20 9.47
N ALA A 320 -19.77 -17.76 10.03
CA ALA A 320 -19.01 -18.53 11.02
C ALA A 320 -19.37 -18.16 12.47
N GLY A 321 -20.04 -17.03 12.70
CA GLY A 321 -20.37 -16.56 14.06
C GLY A 321 -19.17 -15.99 14.84
N VAL A 322 -18.03 -15.74 14.18
CA VAL A 322 -16.78 -15.33 14.82
C VAL A 322 -16.41 -13.89 14.47
N GLY A 323 -16.00 -13.11 15.47
CA GLY A 323 -15.45 -11.77 15.31
C GLY A 323 -15.55 -10.94 16.58
N VAL A 324 -14.94 -9.76 16.56
CA VAL A 324 -14.97 -8.80 17.69
C VAL A 324 -15.29 -7.41 17.14
N PRO A 325 -16.22 -6.64 17.73
CA PRO A 325 -16.46 -5.24 17.36
C PRO A 325 -15.17 -4.42 17.29
N GLN A 326 -15.01 -3.62 16.24
CA GLN A 326 -13.68 -3.24 15.76
C GLN A 326 -12.91 -2.33 16.73
N ILE A 327 -13.58 -1.39 17.42
CA ILE A 327 -12.92 -0.54 18.43
C ILE A 327 -12.40 -1.41 19.58
N THR A 328 -13.19 -2.37 20.05
CA THR A 328 -12.75 -3.32 21.07
C THR A 328 -11.61 -4.20 20.57
N ALA A 329 -11.67 -4.72 19.34
CA ALA A 329 -10.61 -5.54 18.77
C ALA A 329 -9.27 -4.80 18.72
N ILE A 330 -9.29 -3.53 18.27
CA ILE A 330 -8.13 -2.65 18.25
C ILE A 330 -7.61 -2.45 19.68
N HIS A 331 -8.49 -2.07 20.60
CA HIS A 331 -8.09 -1.78 21.98
C HIS A 331 -7.50 -2.99 22.71
N GLU A 332 -8.11 -4.17 22.59
CA GLU A 332 -7.59 -5.40 23.21
C GLU A 332 -6.24 -5.82 22.61
N SER A 333 -6.08 -5.70 21.29
CA SER A 333 -4.82 -5.99 20.61
C SER A 333 -3.73 -4.99 20.99
N ALA A 334 -4.09 -3.71 21.17
CA ALA A 334 -3.19 -2.64 21.56
C ALA A 334 -2.57 -2.87 22.95
N LYS A 335 -3.27 -3.57 23.87
CA LYS A 335 -2.73 -3.96 25.18
C LYS A 335 -1.53 -4.91 25.10
N ALA A 336 -1.36 -5.65 24.01
CA ALA A 336 -0.17 -6.44 23.73
C ALA A 336 0.84 -5.65 22.88
N ALA A 337 0.37 -4.97 21.84
CA ALA A 337 1.20 -4.28 20.85
C ALA A 337 1.99 -3.08 21.41
N ILE A 338 1.34 -2.21 22.20
CA ILE A 338 1.97 -1.00 22.73
C ILE A 338 3.15 -1.32 23.66
N PRO A 339 3.01 -2.19 24.69
CA PRO A 339 4.15 -2.56 25.53
C PRO A 339 5.30 -3.23 24.76
N ALA A 340 4.99 -3.99 23.70
CA ALA A 340 5.98 -4.62 22.85
C ALA A 340 6.65 -3.68 21.83
N GLY A 341 6.17 -2.42 21.72
CA GLY A 341 6.64 -1.48 20.72
C GLY A 341 6.34 -1.88 19.27
N VAL A 342 5.33 -2.74 19.05
CA VAL A 342 4.92 -3.25 17.73
C VAL A 342 3.74 -2.42 17.21
N PRO A 343 3.83 -1.79 16.03
CA PRO A 343 2.70 -1.01 15.50
C PRO A 343 1.49 -1.87 15.13
N LEU A 344 0.31 -1.27 15.26
CA LEU A 344 -0.99 -1.90 15.01
C LEU A 344 -1.71 -1.23 13.84
N ILE A 345 -2.15 -2.02 12.87
CA ILE A 345 -2.94 -1.59 11.71
C ILE A 345 -4.40 -2.00 11.91
N ALA A 346 -5.32 -1.02 11.99
CA ALA A 346 -6.76 -1.29 12.05
C ALA A 346 -7.32 -1.56 10.64
N ASP A 347 -7.81 -2.78 10.40
CA ASP A 347 -8.27 -3.24 9.08
C ASP A 347 -9.78 -3.47 9.06
N GLY A 348 -10.48 -2.67 8.24
CA GLY A 348 -11.90 -2.81 7.96
C GLY A 348 -12.85 -2.11 8.94
N GLY A 349 -14.09 -1.90 8.48
CA GLY A 349 -15.20 -1.30 9.23
C GLY A 349 -15.27 0.23 9.21
N LEU A 350 -14.25 0.92 8.68
CA LEU A 350 -14.25 2.37 8.55
C LEU A 350 -15.18 2.83 7.43
N GLN A 351 -16.01 3.83 7.72
CA GLN A 351 -17.01 4.37 6.79
C GLN A 351 -16.79 5.85 6.49
N TYR A 352 -16.26 6.59 7.46
CA TYR A 352 -16.01 8.02 7.34
C TYR A 352 -14.63 8.38 7.89
N SER A 353 -14.13 9.58 7.55
CA SER A 353 -12.82 10.04 8.00
C SER A 353 -12.70 10.13 9.53
N GLY A 354 -13.79 10.39 10.24
CA GLY A 354 -13.82 10.40 11.71
C GLY A 354 -13.48 9.05 12.34
N ASP A 355 -13.74 7.94 11.65
CA ASP A 355 -13.44 6.59 12.15
C ASP A 355 -11.93 6.35 12.22
N ILE A 356 -11.14 7.06 11.41
CA ILE A 356 -9.68 7.00 11.44
C ILE A 356 -9.20 7.51 12.80
N GLY A 357 -9.65 8.69 13.22
CA GLY A 357 -9.31 9.25 14.52
C GLY A 357 -9.74 8.33 15.68
N LYS A 358 -10.94 7.73 15.60
CA LYS A 358 -11.41 6.74 16.57
C LYS A 358 -10.50 5.50 16.61
N ALA A 359 -10.13 4.93 15.45
CA ALA A 359 -9.22 3.78 15.40
C ALA A 359 -7.87 4.09 16.06
N LEU A 360 -7.32 5.28 15.79
CA LEU A 360 -6.03 5.70 16.33
C LEU A 360 -6.09 5.87 17.85
N VAL A 361 -7.11 6.56 18.38
CA VAL A 361 -7.32 6.71 19.83
C VAL A 361 -7.54 5.35 20.51
N ALA A 362 -8.20 4.40 19.85
CA ALA A 362 -8.37 3.04 20.38
C ALA A 362 -7.04 2.27 20.51
N GLY A 363 -5.99 2.69 19.80
CA GLY A 363 -4.63 2.16 19.93
C GLY A 363 -3.91 1.88 18.61
N ALA A 364 -4.60 1.96 17.46
CA ALA A 364 -3.99 1.74 16.15
C ALA A 364 -2.98 2.83 15.79
N ASP A 365 -1.93 2.48 15.06
CA ASP A 365 -0.97 3.44 14.49
C ASP A 365 -1.40 3.87 13.08
N THR A 366 -1.99 2.95 12.31
CA THR A 366 -2.49 3.22 10.96
C THR A 366 -3.79 2.48 10.68
N VAL A 367 -4.47 2.85 9.60
CA VAL A 367 -5.71 2.20 9.14
C VAL A 367 -5.53 1.63 7.74
N MET A 368 -6.09 0.44 7.52
CA MET A 368 -6.16 -0.20 6.20
C MET A 368 -7.58 -0.08 5.64
N LEU A 369 -7.68 0.48 4.43
CA LEU A 369 -8.94 0.88 3.81
C LEU A 369 -9.21 0.06 2.53
N GLY A 370 -10.41 -0.53 2.47
CA GLY A 370 -10.94 -1.19 1.27
C GLY A 370 -11.93 -0.29 0.53
N SER A 371 -13.19 -0.28 0.97
CA SER A 371 -14.32 0.35 0.29
C SER A 371 -14.15 1.85 0.04
N LEU A 372 -13.49 2.57 0.96
CA LEU A 372 -13.21 4.00 0.82
C LEU A 372 -12.26 4.31 -0.35
N LEU A 373 -11.43 3.35 -0.75
CA LEU A 373 -10.44 3.49 -1.82
C LEU A 373 -10.84 2.74 -3.11
N ALA A 374 -11.70 1.72 -3.01
CA ALA A 374 -12.14 0.90 -4.14
C ALA A 374 -12.81 1.70 -5.27
N GLY A 375 -13.38 2.86 -4.97
CA GLY A 375 -14.01 3.76 -5.94
C GLY A 375 -13.05 4.69 -6.70
N CYS A 376 -11.75 4.68 -6.39
CA CYS A 376 -10.79 5.61 -6.97
C CYS A 376 -10.37 5.23 -8.41
N ASP A 377 -9.82 6.17 -9.16
CA ASP A 377 -9.29 5.97 -10.52
C ASP A 377 -8.23 4.86 -10.59
N GLU A 378 -7.40 4.78 -9.56
CA GLU A 378 -6.24 3.90 -9.48
C GLU A 378 -6.56 2.49 -9.00
N SER A 379 -7.77 2.24 -8.47
CA SER A 379 -8.18 0.90 -8.08
C SER A 379 -8.40 0.00 -9.33
N PRO A 380 -8.13 -1.30 -9.25
CA PRO A 380 -8.27 -2.23 -10.37
C PRO A 380 -9.73 -2.59 -10.70
N GLY A 381 -10.68 -2.30 -9.82
CA GLY A 381 -12.11 -2.58 -10.06
C GLY A 381 -12.62 -1.96 -11.37
N GLU A 382 -13.53 -2.64 -12.03
CA GLU A 382 -14.10 -2.18 -13.31
C GLU A 382 -15.08 -1.03 -13.09
N LEU A 383 -15.08 -0.04 -14.00
CA LEU A 383 -16.05 1.05 -14.00
C LEU A 383 -17.38 0.56 -14.57
N ILE A 384 -18.46 0.70 -13.80
CA ILE A 384 -19.81 0.25 -14.14
C ILE A 384 -20.74 1.48 -14.15
N PHE A 385 -21.59 1.57 -15.18
CA PHE A 385 -22.62 2.60 -15.28
C PHE A 385 -23.98 2.03 -14.90
N VAL A 386 -24.64 2.66 -13.93
CA VAL A 386 -25.95 2.23 -13.44
C VAL A 386 -26.84 3.46 -13.37
N ASN A 387 -27.89 3.51 -14.19
CA ASN A 387 -28.83 4.63 -14.25
C ASN A 387 -28.13 6.00 -14.40
N GLY A 388 -27.09 6.06 -15.25
CA GLY A 388 -26.31 7.28 -15.50
C GLY A 388 -25.31 7.65 -14.40
N LYS A 389 -25.20 6.89 -13.31
CA LYS A 389 -24.19 7.08 -12.26
C LYS A 389 -23.03 6.10 -12.43
N GLN A 390 -21.82 6.55 -12.08
CA GLN A 390 -20.60 5.77 -12.13
C GLN A 390 -20.33 5.04 -10.82
N PHE A 391 -20.02 3.76 -10.92
CA PHE A 391 -19.64 2.87 -9.82
C PHE A 391 -18.37 2.10 -10.18
N LYS A 392 -17.69 1.53 -9.19
CA LYS A 392 -16.63 0.53 -9.41
C LYS A 392 -16.99 -0.80 -8.77
N SER A 393 -16.62 -1.91 -9.42
CA SER A 393 -16.79 -3.24 -8.83
C SER A 393 -15.94 -3.38 -7.56
N TYR A 394 -16.50 -4.06 -6.55
CA TYR A 394 -15.83 -4.25 -5.27
C TYR A 394 -16.28 -5.58 -4.65
N ARG A 395 -15.32 -6.43 -4.25
CA ARG A 395 -15.63 -7.77 -3.72
C ARG A 395 -14.73 -8.19 -2.57
N GLY A 396 -15.29 -9.00 -1.68
CA GLY A 396 -14.55 -9.57 -0.55
C GLY A 396 -13.67 -10.70 -1.02
N MET A 397 -12.49 -10.86 -0.40
CA MET A 397 -11.61 -11.99 -0.72
C MET A 397 -12.28 -13.33 -0.41
N GLY A 398 -13.29 -13.35 0.48
CA GLY A 398 -14.11 -14.52 0.79
C GLY A 398 -15.36 -14.65 -0.08
N SER A 399 -15.55 -13.81 -1.10
CA SER A 399 -16.64 -13.98 -2.06
C SER A 399 -16.39 -15.19 -2.95
N LEU A 400 -17.46 -15.79 -3.48
CA LEU A 400 -17.32 -16.87 -4.45
C LEU A 400 -16.47 -16.44 -5.65
N GLY A 401 -16.70 -15.28 -6.24
CA GLY A 401 -15.92 -14.87 -7.42
C GLY A 401 -14.45 -14.54 -7.11
N ALA A 402 -14.09 -14.23 -5.87
CA ALA A 402 -12.69 -14.08 -5.45
C ALA A 402 -12.02 -15.44 -5.16
N MET A 403 -12.77 -16.38 -4.58
CA MET A 403 -12.30 -17.73 -4.25
C MET A 403 -12.35 -18.72 -5.41
N GLN A 404 -13.18 -18.51 -6.43
CA GLN A 404 -13.29 -19.39 -7.59
C GLN A 404 -12.10 -19.24 -8.53
N SER A 405 -11.60 -20.38 -9.01
CA SER A 405 -10.58 -20.39 -10.06
C SER A 405 -11.24 -20.05 -11.40
N ARG A 406 -10.78 -19.01 -12.09
CA ARG A 406 -11.30 -18.62 -13.41
C ARG A 406 -10.42 -19.21 -14.51
N GLY A 407 -10.90 -20.24 -15.20
CA GLY A 407 -10.17 -20.86 -16.31
C GLY A 407 -8.88 -21.57 -15.85
N LYS A 408 -7.72 -21.22 -16.43
CA LYS A 408 -6.40 -21.75 -16.02
C LYS A 408 -5.82 -21.05 -14.79
N ASN A 409 -6.45 -19.99 -14.29
CA ASN A 409 -5.93 -19.21 -13.16
C ASN A 409 -6.49 -19.75 -11.84
N THR A 410 -5.60 -20.29 -11.02
CA THR A 410 -5.89 -20.69 -9.64
C THR A 410 -6.24 -19.46 -8.80
N SER A 411 -7.33 -19.50 -8.05
CA SER A 411 -7.59 -18.49 -7.02
C SER A 411 -6.68 -18.73 -5.82
N TYR A 412 -6.03 -17.66 -5.36
CA TYR A 412 -5.20 -17.65 -4.16
C TYR A 412 -5.92 -17.04 -2.96
N SER A 413 -7.25 -17.03 -2.99
CA SER A 413 -8.07 -16.54 -1.88
C SER A 413 -8.65 -17.67 -1.03
N LYS A 414 -8.67 -18.91 -1.53
CA LYS A 414 -9.25 -20.08 -0.82
C LYS A 414 -8.53 -20.40 0.48
N ASP A 415 -7.19 -20.41 0.46
CA ASP A 415 -6.38 -20.75 1.63
C ASP A 415 -6.46 -19.68 2.73
N ARG A 416 -6.79 -18.43 2.38
CA ARG A 416 -7.07 -17.35 3.35
C ARG A 416 -8.18 -17.74 4.34
N TYR A 417 -9.17 -18.49 3.86
CA TYR A 417 -10.35 -18.97 4.61
C TYR A 417 -10.27 -20.47 4.93
N PHE A 418 -9.07 -21.06 4.91
CA PHE A 418 -8.83 -22.46 5.25
C PHE A 418 -9.67 -23.45 4.41
N GLN A 419 -9.92 -23.12 3.15
CA GLN A 419 -10.69 -23.95 2.20
C GLN A 419 -9.83 -24.40 1.00
N ALA A 420 -8.51 -24.52 1.20
CA ALA A 420 -7.56 -24.89 0.14
C ALA A 420 -7.73 -26.35 -0.33
N ASP A 421 -8.25 -27.22 0.52
CA ASP A 421 -8.47 -28.66 0.31
C ASP A 421 -9.90 -29.01 -0.15
N VAL A 422 -10.77 -28.01 -0.35
CA VAL A 422 -12.16 -28.22 -0.79
C VAL A 422 -12.19 -28.66 -2.26
N SER A 423 -12.78 -29.84 -2.52
CA SER A 423 -12.70 -30.56 -3.79
C SER A 423 -13.48 -29.96 -4.96
N GLY A 424 -14.31 -28.92 -4.75
CA GLY A 424 -15.17 -28.34 -5.78
C GLY A 424 -15.70 -26.96 -5.39
N ASP A 425 -15.84 -26.07 -6.39
CA ASP A 425 -16.26 -24.67 -6.18
C ASP A 425 -17.71 -24.54 -5.66
N ASP A 426 -18.55 -25.54 -5.92
CA ASP A 426 -19.93 -25.67 -5.44
C ASP A 426 -20.02 -25.97 -3.93
N LYS A 427 -18.92 -26.42 -3.32
CA LYS A 427 -18.82 -26.73 -1.89
C LYS A 427 -18.14 -25.64 -1.07
N LEU A 428 -17.73 -24.54 -1.72
CA LEU A 428 -17.13 -23.41 -1.01
C LEU A 428 -18.15 -22.73 -0.10
N ILE A 429 -17.70 -22.37 1.10
CA ILE A 429 -18.46 -21.63 2.10
C ILE A 429 -17.98 -20.17 2.05
N PRO A 430 -18.66 -19.26 1.34
CA PRO A 430 -18.20 -17.89 1.19
C PRO A 430 -18.38 -17.07 2.47
N GLU A 431 -17.30 -16.41 2.86
CA GLU A 431 -17.25 -15.45 3.97
C GLU A 431 -17.16 -13.99 3.47
N GLY A 432 -17.59 -13.76 2.23
CA GLY A 432 -17.74 -12.43 1.67
C GLY A 432 -18.75 -12.35 0.55
N ILE A 433 -19.06 -11.12 0.14
CA ILE A 433 -20.00 -10.80 -0.94
C ILE A 433 -19.31 -9.97 -2.03
N GLU A 434 -20.01 -9.83 -3.16
CA GLU A 434 -19.65 -8.91 -4.24
C GLU A 434 -20.65 -7.77 -4.28
N GLY A 435 -20.17 -6.58 -4.63
CA GLY A 435 -20.98 -5.40 -4.73
C GLY A 435 -20.31 -4.34 -5.60
N ARG A 436 -20.75 -3.11 -5.40
CA ARG A 436 -20.23 -1.95 -6.10
C ARG A 436 -20.15 -0.77 -5.15
N VAL A 437 -19.17 0.10 -5.37
CA VAL A 437 -18.99 1.35 -4.63
C VAL A 437 -19.12 2.52 -5.59
N ALA A 438 -19.58 3.68 -5.11
CA ALA A 438 -19.61 4.88 -5.92
C ALA A 438 -18.21 5.24 -6.43
N TYR A 439 -18.13 5.73 -7.67
CA TYR A 439 -16.90 6.29 -8.20
C TYR A 439 -16.51 7.56 -7.42
N ARG A 440 -15.22 7.69 -7.06
CA ARG A 440 -14.70 8.75 -6.18
C ARG A 440 -13.65 9.65 -6.81
N GLY A 441 -13.29 9.44 -8.08
CA GLY A 441 -12.24 10.20 -8.75
C GLY A 441 -10.81 9.79 -8.32
N PRO A 442 -9.82 10.69 -8.47
CA PRO A 442 -8.43 10.37 -8.16
C PRO A 442 -8.19 10.12 -6.67
N LEU A 443 -7.33 9.15 -6.34
CA LEU A 443 -6.96 8.82 -4.96
C LEU A 443 -6.49 10.04 -4.16
N ALA A 444 -5.72 10.94 -4.78
CA ALA A 444 -5.19 12.13 -4.10
C ALA A 444 -6.29 12.99 -3.46
N SER A 445 -7.42 13.16 -4.15
CA SER A 445 -8.57 13.91 -3.64
C SER A 445 -9.24 13.19 -2.46
N VAL A 446 -9.36 11.87 -2.53
CA VAL A 446 -9.94 11.05 -1.45
C VAL A 446 -9.02 11.05 -0.22
N ALA A 447 -7.73 10.80 -0.42
CA ALA A 447 -6.72 10.83 0.65
C ALA A 447 -6.67 12.20 1.34
N TYR A 448 -6.74 13.31 0.58
CA TYR A 448 -6.81 14.66 1.13
C TYR A 448 -8.00 14.83 2.09
N GLN A 449 -9.19 14.34 1.73
CA GLN A 449 -10.37 14.42 2.60
C GLN A 449 -10.25 13.53 3.85
N LEU A 450 -9.70 12.33 3.71
CA LEU A 450 -9.49 11.41 4.82
C LEU A 450 -8.49 11.97 5.85
N VAL A 451 -7.34 12.44 5.38
CA VAL A 451 -6.30 13.07 6.23
C VAL A 451 -6.79 14.41 6.78
N GLY A 452 -7.56 15.18 6.00
CA GLY A 452 -8.21 16.39 6.45
C GLY A 452 -9.16 16.15 7.63
N GLY A 453 -10.00 15.10 7.57
CA GLY A 453 -10.86 14.71 8.69
C GLY A 453 -10.09 14.25 9.93
N LEU A 454 -8.96 13.56 9.73
CA LEU A 454 -8.05 13.22 10.84
C LEU A 454 -7.46 14.47 11.49
N ARG A 455 -6.98 15.44 10.70
CA ARG A 455 -6.46 16.72 11.21
C ARG A 455 -7.53 17.51 11.99
N GLN A 456 -8.79 17.45 11.54
CA GLN A 456 -9.91 18.01 12.32
C GLN A 456 -10.09 17.26 13.65
N THR A 457 -9.98 15.93 13.66
CA THR A 457 -10.03 15.15 14.92
C THR A 457 -8.90 15.55 15.87
N MET A 458 -7.67 15.70 15.34
CA MET A 458 -6.49 16.16 16.08
C MET A 458 -6.66 17.55 16.66
N PHE A 459 -7.26 18.47 15.90
CA PHE A 459 -7.66 19.78 16.39
C PHE A 459 -8.65 19.68 17.54
N TYR A 460 -9.80 19.01 17.37
CA TYR A 460 -10.83 18.93 18.41
C TYR A 460 -10.37 18.23 19.69
N THR A 461 -9.39 17.33 19.60
CA THR A 461 -8.80 16.62 20.75
C THR A 461 -7.56 17.31 21.32
N GLY A 462 -7.07 18.37 20.67
CA GLY A 462 -5.89 19.10 21.07
C GLY A 462 -4.60 18.28 20.98
N ALA A 463 -4.47 17.43 19.97
CA ALA A 463 -3.31 16.56 19.78
C ALA A 463 -2.56 16.90 18.48
N PRO A 464 -1.35 17.48 18.53
CA PRO A 464 -0.58 17.85 17.33
C PRO A 464 0.08 16.67 16.63
N THR A 465 0.20 15.50 17.28
CA THR A 465 0.83 14.28 16.74
C THR A 465 -0.02 13.04 17.02
N ILE A 466 0.18 11.95 16.27
CA ILE A 466 -0.53 10.68 16.50
C ILE A 466 -0.28 10.10 17.91
N PRO A 467 0.96 10.07 18.45
CA PRO A 467 1.18 9.65 19.83
C PRO A 467 0.40 10.48 20.86
N GLU A 468 0.33 11.80 20.68
CA GLU A 468 -0.47 12.65 21.55
C GLU A 468 -1.97 12.40 21.41
N LEU A 469 -2.44 12.10 20.19
CA LEU A 469 -3.85 11.75 19.94
C LEU A 469 -4.25 10.52 20.74
N LYS A 470 -3.39 9.49 20.79
CA LYS A 470 -3.60 8.29 21.61
C LYS A 470 -3.69 8.58 23.11
N ILE A 471 -2.85 9.50 23.61
CA ILE A 471 -2.77 9.83 25.04
C ILE A 471 -3.93 10.73 25.46
N ARG A 472 -4.27 11.74 24.64
CA ARG A 472 -5.27 12.77 24.96
C ARG A 472 -6.69 12.35 24.62
N GLY A 473 -6.85 11.51 23.60
CA GLY A 473 -8.16 11.07 23.10
C GLY A 473 -8.96 10.33 24.15
N LYS A 474 -10.25 10.68 24.27
CA LYS A 474 -11.19 10.05 25.20
C LYS A 474 -12.49 9.73 24.46
N PHE A 475 -13.04 8.56 24.73
CA PHE A 475 -14.33 8.17 24.18
C PHE A 475 -15.48 8.50 25.13
N VAL A 476 -16.63 8.81 24.54
CA VAL A 476 -17.95 8.64 25.17
C VAL A 476 -18.71 7.57 24.40
N ARG A 477 -19.35 6.65 25.14
CA ARG A 477 -20.26 5.66 24.54
C ARG A 477 -21.59 6.31 24.25
N ILE A 478 -22.15 6.04 23.09
CA ILE A 478 -23.43 6.57 22.65
C ILE A 478 -24.45 5.44 22.49
N THR A 479 -25.72 5.80 22.54
CA THR A 479 -26.82 4.89 22.20
C THR A 479 -27.14 5.01 20.70
N ALA A 480 -28.03 4.14 20.20
CA ALA A 480 -28.54 4.25 18.82
C ALA A 480 -29.20 5.62 18.53
N ALA A 481 -29.81 6.25 19.54
CA ALA A 481 -30.35 7.61 19.40
C ALA A 481 -29.24 8.65 19.22
N GLY A 482 -28.12 8.52 19.95
CA GLY A 482 -26.95 9.37 19.78
C GLY A 482 -26.29 9.21 18.40
N LEU A 483 -26.30 8.00 17.83
CA LEU A 483 -25.82 7.79 16.46
C LEU A 483 -26.73 8.49 15.46
N LYS A 484 -28.05 8.36 15.61
CA LYS A 484 -29.02 9.05 14.75
C LYS A 484 -28.86 10.57 14.83
N GLU A 485 -28.62 11.12 16.02
CA GLU A 485 -28.32 12.55 16.24
C GLU A 485 -27.00 12.98 15.58
N SER A 486 -25.99 12.10 15.57
CA SER A 486 -24.67 12.42 15.01
C SER A 486 -24.67 12.61 13.49
N HIS A 487 -25.58 11.93 12.79
CA HIS A 487 -25.77 12.11 11.35
C HIS A 487 -26.74 13.28 11.07
N PRO A 488 -26.64 13.99 9.93
CA PRO A 488 -27.65 14.97 9.57
C PRO A 488 -29.04 14.36 9.56
N HIS A 489 -29.96 14.96 10.29
CA HIS A 489 -31.32 14.50 10.50
C HIS A 489 -32.32 15.65 10.27
N ASP A 490 -33.58 15.29 10.01
CA ASP A 490 -34.70 16.22 9.82
C ASP A 490 -34.55 17.23 8.67
N ILE A 491 -33.76 16.88 7.64
CA ILE A 491 -33.58 17.66 6.40
C ILE A 491 -33.54 16.76 5.15
N GLN A 492 -33.83 17.34 3.98
CA GLN A 492 -33.55 16.71 2.68
C GLN A 492 -32.21 17.21 2.15
N MET A 493 -31.25 16.30 1.93
CA MET A 493 -29.96 16.65 1.33
C MET A 493 -30.14 17.02 -0.15
N THR A 494 -29.73 18.22 -0.53
CA THR A 494 -29.78 18.71 -1.92
C THR A 494 -28.46 18.47 -2.66
N VAL A 495 -27.33 18.45 -1.95
CA VAL A 495 -25.98 18.22 -2.49
C VAL A 495 -25.19 17.39 -1.48
N GLU A 496 -24.54 16.32 -1.94
CA GLU A 496 -23.65 15.50 -1.12
C GLU A 496 -22.25 16.14 -1.03
N ALA A 497 -21.61 16.07 0.14
CA ALA A 497 -20.24 16.51 0.32
C ALA A 497 -19.25 15.37 0.01
N PRO A 498 -18.03 15.63 -0.48
CA PRO A 498 -17.06 14.58 -0.82
C PRO A 498 -16.70 13.63 0.34
N ASN A 499 -16.83 14.10 1.58
CA ASN A 499 -16.50 13.41 2.81
C ASN A 499 -17.71 12.75 3.51
N TYR A 500 -18.92 12.89 2.97
CA TYR A 500 -20.14 12.36 3.60
C TYR A 500 -21.21 11.98 2.56
N GLY A 501 -21.66 10.73 2.60
CA GLY A 501 -22.81 10.23 1.83
C GLY A 501 -23.88 9.64 2.74
N SER A 502 -25.13 9.62 2.27
CA SER A 502 -26.25 8.97 2.97
C SER A 502 -26.03 7.46 3.05
N ARG A 503 -26.40 6.85 4.17
CA ARG A 503 -26.43 5.40 4.35
C ARG A 503 -27.45 4.71 3.46
#